data_AF-A0A924ZZ93-F1
#
_entry.id   AF-A0A924ZZ93-F1
#
_cell.length_a   1.000
_cell.length_b   1.000
_cell.length_c   1.000
_cell.angle_alpha   90.00
_cell.angle_beta   90.00
_cell.angle_gamma   90.00
#
_symmetry.space_group_name_H-M   'P 1'
#
loop_
_entity.id
_entity.type
_entity.pdbx_description
1 polymer ?
#
loop_
_entity_poly.entity_id
_entity_poly.type
_entity_poly.pdbx_seq_one_letter_code
_entity_poly.pdbx_strand_id
1 'polypeptide(L)'
;MRIFSKGVSVVETPAEAAARTSTGSENDGRARQFARYMKEVGERYVDQLDVKLIYRRDRYLRGGDHTPFSQQGFPGIRITEMNENFDRQHQTVRKENGVDYGDLPDFVDYAYTQKVARMNLASLANLALSPREPENVGIVTSQLTNKTVLRWEKPKGETPSGYYVVMRETSSPVWERKFFVTDTTASLNYSKDNYVFGVQSVDAEGHESLVIIPKSVR
;
A
#
# COMPACT_ATOMS: atom_id res chain seq x y z
N MET A 1 1.77 15.10 -2.11
CA MET A 1 0.46 14.44 -2.40
C MET A 1 0.07 13.55 -1.23
N ARG A 2 -1.20 13.13 -1.12
CA ARG A 2 -1.63 12.16 -0.11
C ARG A 2 -2.46 11.01 -0.67
N ILE A 3 -2.31 9.83 -0.08
CA ILE A 3 -3.08 8.62 -0.40
C ILE A 3 -3.88 8.19 0.83
N PHE A 4 -5.20 8.19 0.70
CA PHE A 4 -6.13 7.66 1.69
C PHE A 4 -6.32 6.17 1.46
N SER A 5 -6.28 5.40 2.54
CA SER A 5 -6.59 3.97 2.52
C SER A 5 -7.39 3.59 3.78
N LYS A 6 -8.32 2.64 3.63
CA LYS A 6 -8.98 2.01 4.79
C LYS A 6 -8.01 1.05 5.49
N GLY A 7 -8.14 0.91 6.81
CA GLY A 7 -7.39 -0.10 7.58
C GLY A 7 -8.07 -1.47 7.47
N VAL A 8 -9.21 -1.61 8.15
CA VAL A 8 -10.00 -2.84 8.20
C VAL A 8 -10.96 -2.94 7.01
N SER A 9 -11.10 -4.14 6.44
CA SER A 9 -12.07 -4.41 5.37
C SER A 9 -13.49 -4.48 5.95
N VAL A 10 -14.48 -3.94 5.24
CA VAL A 10 -15.88 -3.99 5.70
C VAL A 10 -16.56 -5.35 5.47
N VAL A 11 -15.92 -6.22 4.68
CA VAL A 11 -16.40 -7.58 4.37
C VAL A 11 -15.63 -8.66 5.13
N GLU A 12 -14.88 -8.25 6.17
CA GLU A 12 -14.13 -9.17 7.02
C GLU A 12 -15.06 -10.17 7.72
N THR A 13 -14.73 -11.45 7.67
CA THR A 13 -15.44 -12.51 8.41
C THR A 13 -15.07 -12.47 9.91
N PRO A 14 -15.90 -13.03 10.81
CA PRO A 14 -15.55 -13.09 12.24
C PRO A 14 -14.20 -13.77 12.53
N ALA A 15 -13.84 -14.78 11.74
CA ALA A 15 -12.56 -15.47 11.87
C ALA A 15 -11.37 -14.58 11.46
N GLU A 16 -11.51 -13.81 10.38
CA GLU A 16 -10.50 -12.83 9.97
C GLU A 16 -10.37 -11.69 11.00
N ALA A 17 -11.49 -11.22 11.56
CA ALA A 17 -11.50 -10.21 12.61
C ALA A 17 -10.79 -10.68 13.88
N ALA A 18 -11.03 -11.93 14.29
CA ALA A 18 -10.33 -12.54 15.41
C ALA A 18 -8.82 -12.66 15.14
N ALA A 19 -8.44 -13.10 13.93
CA ALA A 19 -7.04 -13.21 13.53
C ALA A 19 -6.34 -11.84 13.56
N ARG A 20 -6.94 -10.82 12.94
CA ARG A 20 -6.43 -9.45 12.94
C ARG A 20 -6.25 -8.89 14.35
N THR A 21 -7.24 -9.10 15.21
CA THR A 21 -7.20 -8.64 16.61
C THR A 21 -6.08 -9.35 17.39
N SER A 22 -5.88 -10.65 17.15
CA SER A 22 -4.80 -11.41 17.79
C SER A 22 -3.41 -10.96 17.34
N THR A 23 -3.26 -10.45 16.10
CA THR A 23 -1.96 -10.06 15.54
C THR A 23 -1.73 -8.54 15.51
N GLY A 24 -2.72 -7.72 15.87
CA GLY A 24 -2.64 -6.26 15.82
C GLY A 24 -2.41 -5.70 14.41
N SER A 25 -3.03 -6.30 13.39
CA SER A 25 -2.75 -6.02 11.97
C SER A 25 -3.73 -5.03 11.33
N GLU A 26 -4.33 -4.10 12.09
CA GLU A 26 -5.32 -3.12 11.62
C GLU A 26 -4.77 -2.19 10.53
N ASN A 27 -3.47 -1.94 10.56
CA ASN A 27 -2.77 -1.10 9.60
C ASN A 27 -2.20 -1.88 8.42
N ASP A 28 -2.43 -3.19 8.33
CA ASP A 28 -1.77 -4.08 7.37
C ASP A 28 -2.70 -4.68 6.33
N GLY A 29 -3.96 -4.22 6.28
CA GLY A 29 -4.92 -4.62 5.27
C GLY A 29 -4.50 -4.29 3.83
N ARG A 30 -5.13 -4.95 2.85
CA ARG A 30 -4.74 -4.86 1.43
C ARG A 30 -4.68 -3.42 0.88
N ALA A 31 -5.62 -2.55 1.27
CA ALA A 31 -5.61 -1.15 0.84
C ALA A 31 -4.40 -0.36 1.41
N ARG A 32 -3.95 -0.69 2.62
CA ARG A 32 -2.75 -0.11 3.24
C ARG A 32 -1.48 -0.58 2.53
N GLN A 33 -1.40 -1.87 2.21
CA GLN A 33 -0.28 -2.40 1.43
C GLN A 33 -0.21 -1.76 0.05
N PHE A 34 -1.35 -1.60 -0.63
CA PHE A 34 -1.37 -0.94 -1.93
C PHE A 34 -0.95 0.54 -1.84
N ALA A 35 -1.40 1.27 -0.80
CA ALA A 35 -0.95 2.65 -0.58
C ALA A 35 0.56 2.75 -0.29
N ARG A 36 1.12 1.84 0.52
CA ARG A 36 2.57 1.77 0.76
C ARG A 36 3.34 1.47 -0.52
N TYR A 37 2.84 0.54 -1.33
CA TYR A 37 3.43 0.19 -2.60
C TYR A 37 3.50 1.41 -3.53
N MET A 38 2.39 2.14 -3.70
CA MET A 38 2.37 3.35 -4.51
C MET A 38 3.30 4.45 -3.97
N LYS A 39 3.43 4.58 -2.64
CA LYS A 39 4.43 5.47 -2.04
C LYS A 39 5.84 5.05 -2.44
N GLU A 40 6.19 3.79 -2.22
CA GLU A 40 7.55 3.30 -2.45
C GLU A 40 7.95 3.39 -3.93
N VAL A 41 7.11 2.86 -4.83
CA VAL A 41 7.37 2.89 -6.28
C VAL A 41 7.28 4.31 -6.82
N GLY A 42 6.31 5.09 -6.35
CA GLY A 42 6.15 6.49 -6.73
C GLY A 42 7.37 7.34 -6.41
N GLU A 43 7.89 7.23 -5.19
CA GLU A 43 9.06 8.00 -4.74
C GLU A 43 10.38 7.46 -5.31
N ARG A 44 10.43 6.18 -5.71
CA ARG A 44 11.58 5.58 -6.39
C ARG A 44 11.77 6.11 -7.81
N TYR A 45 10.68 6.30 -8.56
CA TYR A 45 10.74 6.63 -9.99
C TYR A 45 10.34 8.07 -10.34
N VAL A 46 9.76 8.82 -9.40
CA VAL A 46 9.35 10.21 -9.63
C VAL A 46 10.10 11.15 -8.70
N ASP A 47 11.09 11.84 -9.26
CA ASP A 47 11.90 12.79 -8.50
C ASP A 47 11.08 13.90 -7.85
N GLN A 48 11.50 14.27 -6.64
CA GLN A 48 10.91 15.36 -5.86
C GLN A 48 9.39 15.20 -5.71
N LEU A 49 8.94 13.97 -5.46
CA LEU A 49 7.57 13.65 -5.06
C LEU A 49 7.60 13.12 -3.63
N ASP A 50 6.72 13.65 -2.78
CA ASP A 50 6.50 13.16 -1.42
C ASP A 50 5.04 12.72 -1.28
N VAL A 51 4.87 11.45 -0.97
CA VAL A 51 3.60 10.75 -0.83
C VAL A 51 3.33 10.54 0.66
N LYS A 52 2.28 11.21 1.15
CA LYS A 52 1.79 11.04 2.52
C LYS A 52 0.73 9.94 2.58
N LEU A 53 0.94 8.95 3.44
CA LEU A 53 -0.05 7.91 3.73
C LEU A 53 -1.04 8.45 4.77
N ILE A 54 -2.32 8.43 4.45
CA ILE A 54 -3.38 8.90 5.34
C ILE A 54 -4.22 7.73 5.80
N TYR A 55 -4.26 7.54 7.12
CA TYR A 55 -4.87 6.38 7.73
C TYR A 55 -6.38 6.46 7.91
N ARG A 56 -7.07 6.83 6.83
CA ARG A 56 -8.52 7.00 6.76
C ARG A 56 -9.01 6.62 5.37
N ARG A 57 -10.27 6.20 5.26
CA ARG A 57 -10.90 5.87 3.97
C ARG A 57 -11.00 7.10 3.06
N ASP A 58 -11.30 8.27 3.61
CA ASP A 58 -11.36 9.54 2.89
C ASP A 58 -11.22 10.73 3.86
N ARG A 59 -11.26 11.95 3.30
CA ARG A 59 -11.36 13.25 3.98
C ARG A 59 -12.78 13.45 4.52
N TYR A 60 -12.93 14.32 5.52
CA TYR A 60 -14.23 14.63 6.09
C TYR A 60 -15.17 15.26 5.07
N LEU A 61 -16.48 14.95 5.17
CA LEU A 61 -17.54 15.46 4.31
C LEU A 61 -17.36 15.13 2.81
N ARG A 62 -16.54 14.13 2.48
CA ARG A 62 -16.23 13.74 1.10
C ARG A 62 -16.41 12.24 0.90
N GLY A 63 -16.54 11.88 -0.37
CA GLY A 63 -16.52 10.52 -0.87
C GLY A 63 -15.90 10.49 -2.26
N GLY A 64 -15.84 9.30 -2.84
CA GLY A 64 -15.37 9.08 -4.20
C GLY A 64 -15.56 7.63 -4.60
N ASP A 65 -15.24 7.34 -5.86
CA ASP A 65 -15.50 6.05 -6.49
C ASP A 65 -14.81 4.89 -5.80
N HIS A 66 -13.69 5.12 -5.08
CA HIS A 66 -13.01 4.11 -4.29
C HIS A 66 -13.87 3.53 -3.15
N THR A 67 -14.93 4.22 -2.74
CA THR A 67 -15.78 3.81 -1.61
C THR A 67 -16.64 2.57 -1.95
N PRO A 68 -17.42 2.55 -3.05
CA PRO A 68 -18.10 1.33 -3.51
C PRO A 68 -17.17 0.11 -3.67
N PHE A 69 -16.00 0.26 -4.31
CA PHE A 69 -15.02 -0.83 -4.42
C PHE A 69 -14.56 -1.32 -3.04
N SER A 70 -14.28 -0.38 -2.14
CA SER A 70 -13.92 -0.71 -0.76
C SER A 70 -15.04 -1.45 -0.03
N GLN A 71 -16.31 -1.13 -0.30
CA GLN A 71 -17.47 -1.80 0.29
C GLN A 71 -17.62 -3.24 -0.21
N GLN A 72 -17.15 -3.53 -1.42
CA GLN A 72 -17.10 -4.87 -2.00
C GLN A 72 -15.81 -5.64 -1.66
N GLY A 73 -14.99 -5.13 -0.73
CA GLY A 73 -13.77 -5.82 -0.28
C GLY A 73 -12.53 -5.59 -1.13
N PHE A 74 -12.62 -4.85 -2.24
CA PHE A 74 -11.44 -4.48 -3.03
C PHE A 74 -10.52 -3.53 -2.25
N PRO A 75 -9.21 -3.51 -2.56
CA PRO A 75 -8.22 -2.60 -1.95
C PRO A 75 -8.34 -1.17 -2.51
N GLY A 76 -9.50 -0.55 -2.36
CA GLY A 76 -9.75 0.82 -2.80
C GLY A 76 -8.90 1.84 -2.02
N ILE A 77 -8.21 2.71 -2.75
CA ILE A 77 -7.44 3.84 -2.24
C ILE A 77 -7.86 5.12 -2.96
N ARG A 78 -7.59 6.28 -2.34
CA ARG A 78 -7.83 7.58 -2.98
C ARG A 78 -6.56 8.40 -2.98
N ILE A 79 -6.13 8.77 -4.17
CA ILE A 79 -5.01 9.68 -4.40
C ILE A 79 -5.59 11.09 -4.52
N THR A 80 -5.07 12.04 -3.76
CA THR A 80 -5.59 13.40 -3.81
C THR A 80 -4.55 14.43 -3.39
N GLU A 81 -4.76 15.68 -3.83
CA GLU A 81 -3.94 16.80 -3.41
C GLU A 81 -4.04 17.04 -1.90
N MET A 82 -2.96 17.60 -1.35
CA MET A 82 -2.85 17.81 0.10
C MET A 82 -3.64 19.03 0.54
N ASN A 83 -3.56 20.11 -0.24
CA ASN A 83 -4.16 21.40 0.05
C ASN A 83 -5.19 21.71 -1.03
N GLU A 84 -6.43 21.32 -0.79
CA GLU A 84 -7.53 21.66 -1.69
C GLU A 84 -7.86 23.14 -1.59
N ASN A 85 -8.15 23.76 -2.73
CA ASN A 85 -8.66 25.11 -2.78
C ASN A 85 -10.18 25.11 -3.05
N PHE A 86 -10.96 25.44 -2.02
CA PHE A 86 -12.43 25.43 -2.09
C PHE A 86 -13.03 26.62 -2.87
N ASP A 87 -12.23 27.62 -3.20
CA ASP A 87 -12.65 28.69 -4.13
C ASP A 87 -12.67 28.19 -5.58
N ARG A 88 -12.10 27.01 -5.85
CA ARG A 88 -12.05 26.38 -7.18
C ARG A 88 -13.12 25.31 -7.34
N GLN A 89 -13.21 24.42 -6.36
CA GLN A 89 -14.03 23.22 -6.48
C GLN A 89 -15.54 23.51 -6.37
N HIS A 90 -16.31 23.02 -7.33
CA HIS A 90 -17.78 23.16 -7.38
C HIS A 90 -18.27 24.62 -7.31
N GLN A 91 -17.46 25.55 -7.83
CA GLN A 91 -17.78 26.97 -7.86
C GLN A 91 -18.19 27.40 -9.27
N THR A 92 -19.22 28.24 -9.35
CA THR A 92 -19.52 28.98 -10.58
C THR A 92 -18.41 30.00 -10.83
N VAL A 93 -17.95 30.08 -12.07
CA VAL A 93 -16.92 31.04 -12.50
C VAL A 93 -17.43 32.46 -12.27
N ARG A 94 -16.74 33.19 -11.41
CA ARG A 94 -17.04 34.59 -11.09
C ARG A 94 -15.83 35.27 -10.47
N LYS A 95 -15.92 36.58 -10.33
CA LYS A 95 -15.00 37.37 -9.51
C LYS A 95 -15.78 38.05 -8.40
N GLU A 96 -15.34 37.87 -7.16
CA GLU A 96 -16.01 38.40 -5.98
C GLU A 96 -14.96 38.86 -4.98
N ASN A 97 -15.06 40.13 -4.53
CA ASN A 97 -14.13 40.73 -3.56
C ASN A 97 -12.65 40.57 -3.94
N GLY A 98 -12.34 40.60 -5.24
CA GLY A 98 -10.98 40.44 -5.77
C GLY A 98 -10.48 39.00 -5.86
N VAL A 99 -11.27 38.02 -5.42
CA VAL A 99 -10.99 36.59 -5.56
C VAL A 99 -11.69 36.07 -6.82
N ASP A 100 -10.91 35.50 -7.73
CA ASP A 100 -11.47 34.73 -8.84
C ASP A 100 -11.93 33.38 -8.30
N TYR A 101 -13.12 32.92 -8.67
CA TYR A 101 -13.70 31.63 -8.29
C TYR A 101 -13.89 30.76 -9.53
N GLY A 102 -13.93 29.44 -9.33
CA GLY A 102 -14.26 28.46 -10.37
C GLY A 102 -13.15 27.46 -10.64
N ASP A 103 -13.54 26.35 -11.24
CA ASP A 103 -12.66 25.25 -11.66
C ASP A 103 -12.20 25.50 -13.11
N LEU A 104 -11.08 26.21 -13.24
CA LEU A 104 -10.52 26.63 -14.52
C LEU A 104 -9.13 26.04 -14.74
N PRO A 105 -8.74 25.77 -16.00
CA PRO A 105 -7.37 25.33 -16.34
C PRO A 105 -6.27 26.22 -15.76
N ASP A 106 -6.52 27.53 -15.66
CA ASP A 106 -5.56 28.52 -15.13
C ASP A 106 -5.14 28.26 -13.68
N PHE A 107 -5.93 27.51 -12.91
CA PHE A 107 -5.64 27.17 -11.52
C PHE A 107 -4.98 25.80 -11.35
N VAL A 108 -4.72 25.08 -12.45
CA VAL A 108 -4.07 23.78 -12.44
C VAL A 108 -2.56 23.94 -12.46
N ASP A 109 -1.90 23.35 -11.46
CA ASP A 109 -0.45 23.11 -11.54
C ASP A 109 -0.18 21.89 -12.43
N TYR A 110 0.18 22.15 -13.69
CA TYR A 110 0.46 21.10 -14.66
C TYR A 110 1.72 20.28 -14.32
N ALA A 111 2.73 20.87 -13.67
CA ALA A 111 3.93 20.15 -13.27
C ALA A 111 3.61 19.17 -12.13
N TYR A 112 2.81 19.59 -11.15
CA TYR A 112 2.27 18.71 -10.13
C TYR A 112 1.41 17.61 -10.73
N THR A 113 0.48 17.97 -11.62
CA THR A 113 -0.41 17.01 -12.32
C THR A 113 0.39 15.95 -13.08
N GLN A 114 1.46 16.35 -13.78
CA GLN A 114 2.36 15.44 -14.45
C GLN A 114 3.07 14.48 -13.49
N LYS A 115 3.52 14.95 -12.32
CA LYS A 115 4.11 14.07 -11.28
C LYS A 115 3.09 13.05 -10.78
N VAL A 116 1.84 13.45 -10.58
CA VAL A 116 0.74 12.53 -10.20
C VAL A 116 0.54 11.44 -11.26
N ALA A 117 0.49 11.83 -12.53
CA ALA A 117 0.32 10.90 -13.63
C ALA A 117 1.49 9.91 -13.72
N ARG A 118 2.73 10.39 -13.59
CA ARG A 118 3.94 9.55 -13.57
C ARG A 118 3.95 8.56 -12.41
N MET A 119 3.54 8.98 -11.21
CA MET A 119 3.45 8.10 -10.04
C MET A 119 2.46 6.94 -10.28
N ASN A 120 1.29 7.25 -10.84
CA ASN A 120 0.29 6.24 -11.20
C ASN A 120 0.84 5.28 -12.26
N LEU A 121 1.44 5.81 -13.32
CA LEU A 121 2.02 5.00 -14.39
C LEU A 121 3.13 4.09 -13.87
N ALA A 122 4.09 4.62 -13.09
CA ALA A 122 5.19 3.84 -12.53
C ALA A 122 4.68 2.72 -11.62
N SER A 123 3.72 3.02 -10.74
CA SER A 123 3.14 2.03 -9.82
C SER A 123 2.41 0.92 -10.56
N LEU A 124 1.59 1.26 -11.55
CA LEU A 124 0.80 0.29 -12.31
C LEU A 124 1.66 -0.52 -13.27
N ALA A 125 2.67 0.09 -13.90
CA ALA A 125 3.62 -0.60 -14.75
C ALA A 125 4.46 -1.60 -13.95
N ASN A 126 4.97 -1.21 -12.78
CA ASN A 126 5.73 -2.11 -11.90
C ASN A 126 4.87 -3.31 -11.47
N LEU A 127 3.59 -3.10 -11.11
CA LEU A 127 2.69 -4.22 -10.79
C LEU A 127 2.36 -5.10 -12.00
N ALA A 128 2.13 -4.50 -13.17
CA ALA A 128 1.77 -5.24 -14.37
C ALA A 128 2.91 -6.12 -14.89
N LEU A 129 4.15 -5.69 -14.69
CA LEU A 129 5.36 -6.44 -15.04
C LEU A 129 5.78 -7.43 -13.95
N SER A 130 5.41 -7.18 -12.69
CA SER A 130 5.80 -8.05 -11.58
C SER A 130 5.19 -9.46 -11.68
N PRO A 131 5.87 -10.49 -11.15
CA PRO A 131 5.24 -11.78 -10.89
C PRO A 131 4.08 -11.62 -9.91
N ARG A 132 3.14 -12.57 -9.91
CA ARG A 132 2.05 -12.56 -8.92
C ARG A 132 2.57 -12.70 -7.49
N GLU A 133 1.73 -12.33 -6.53
CA GLU A 133 2.05 -12.42 -5.11
C GLU A 133 2.24 -13.87 -4.64
N PRO A 134 3.18 -14.15 -3.72
CA PRO A 134 3.36 -15.48 -3.18
C PRO A 134 2.09 -15.97 -2.47
N GLU A 135 1.79 -17.27 -2.61
CA GLU A 135 0.60 -17.88 -2.02
C GLU A 135 0.90 -18.40 -0.61
N ASN A 136 -0.12 -18.51 0.24
CA ASN A 136 -0.04 -19.17 1.55
C ASN A 136 1.12 -18.72 2.45
N VAL A 137 1.44 -17.42 2.42
CA VAL A 137 2.50 -16.84 3.25
C VAL A 137 2.15 -17.03 4.74
N GLY A 138 3.05 -17.71 5.44
CA GLY A 138 2.91 -18.09 6.83
C GLY A 138 4.12 -17.71 7.66
N ILE A 139 3.88 -17.27 8.89
CA ILE A 139 4.90 -17.07 9.93
C ILE A 139 4.78 -18.21 10.95
N VAL A 140 5.89 -18.92 11.18
CA VAL A 140 5.90 -20.11 12.03
C VAL A 140 5.86 -19.70 13.50
N THR A 141 4.84 -20.18 14.21
CA THR A 141 4.58 -19.86 15.63
C THR A 141 4.56 -21.09 16.55
N SER A 142 5.01 -22.25 16.07
CA SER A 142 5.04 -23.50 16.84
C SER A 142 6.09 -23.53 17.96
N GLN A 143 7.06 -22.61 17.96
CA GLN A 143 8.13 -22.55 18.97
C GLN A 143 8.31 -21.12 19.50
N LEU A 144 8.59 -21.01 20.82
CA LEU A 144 9.00 -19.76 21.44
C LEU A 144 10.47 -19.48 21.12
N THR A 145 10.73 -18.39 20.39
CA THR A 145 12.06 -18.01 19.93
C THR A 145 12.08 -16.55 19.49
N ASN A 146 13.26 -15.91 19.59
CA ASN A 146 13.53 -14.56 19.09
C ASN A 146 13.89 -14.53 17.59
N LYS A 147 13.75 -15.66 16.90
CA LYS A 147 13.91 -15.75 15.44
C LYS A 147 12.55 -15.80 14.75
N THR A 148 12.55 -15.42 13.49
CA THR A 148 11.38 -15.46 12.63
C THR A 148 11.63 -16.44 11.50
N VAL A 149 10.75 -17.42 11.34
CA VAL A 149 10.74 -18.32 10.19
C VAL A 149 9.47 -18.05 9.40
N LEU A 150 9.64 -17.72 8.12
CA LEU A 150 8.57 -17.51 7.15
C LEU A 150 8.60 -18.63 6.13
N ARG A 151 7.42 -19.07 5.70
CA ARG A 151 7.24 -20.05 4.62
C ARG A 151 6.11 -19.59 3.72
N TRP A 152 6.21 -19.88 2.44
CA TRP A 152 5.17 -19.56 1.47
C TRP A 152 5.18 -20.57 0.32
N GLU A 153 4.20 -20.43 -0.55
CA GLU A 153 4.12 -21.16 -1.80
C GLU A 153 4.42 -20.22 -2.97
N LYS A 154 4.87 -20.81 -4.08
CA LYS A 154 5.15 -20.05 -5.29
C LYS A 154 3.85 -19.41 -5.81
N PRO A 155 3.93 -18.21 -6.40
CA PRO A 155 2.77 -17.62 -7.05
C PRO A 155 2.31 -18.46 -8.23
N LYS A 156 1.04 -18.29 -8.60
CA LYS A 156 0.51 -18.82 -9.87
C LYS A 156 1.08 -18.02 -11.05
N GLY A 157 1.28 -18.69 -12.18
CA GLY A 157 1.74 -18.04 -13.42
C GLY A 157 3.27 -18.06 -13.53
N GLU A 158 3.85 -16.91 -13.85
CA GLU A 158 5.30 -16.77 -14.05
C GLU A 158 6.07 -17.05 -12.77
N THR A 159 7.18 -17.78 -12.90
CA THR A 159 8.03 -18.12 -11.76
C THR A 159 8.88 -16.90 -11.39
N PRO A 160 8.85 -16.42 -10.15
CA PRO A 160 9.71 -15.31 -9.71
C PRO A 160 11.19 -15.66 -9.78
N SER A 161 12.03 -14.66 -10.01
CA SER A 161 13.48 -14.78 -9.87
C SER A 161 13.90 -14.87 -8.40
N GLY A 162 13.04 -14.40 -7.49
CA GLY A 162 13.17 -14.60 -6.05
C GLY A 162 12.06 -13.90 -5.28
N TYR A 163 12.32 -13.68 -4.00
CA TYR A 163 11.41 -13.04 -3.07
C TYR A 163 12.15 -12.01 -2.24
N TYR A 164 11.45 -10.93 -1.88
CA TYR A 164 11.86 -10.07 -0.79
C TYR A 164 11.03 -10.37 0.44
N VAL A 165 11.71 -10.72 1.53
CA VAL A 165 11.13 -10.60 2.87
C VAL A 165 11.30 -9.17 3.31
N VAL A 166 10.19 -8.48 3.57
CA VAL A 166 10.19 -7.09 4.04
C VAL A 166 9.92 -7.05 5.54
N MET A 167 10.52 -6.07 6.22
CA MET A 167 10.40 -5.92 7.67
C MET A 167 10.28 -4.44 8.04
N ARG A 168 9.47 -4.15 9.05
CA ARG A 168 9.33 -2.82 9.66
C ARG A 168 9.04 -2.90 11.15
N GLU A 169 9.34 -1.85 11.89
CA GLU A 169 8.82 -1.67 13.25
C GLU A 169 7.28 -1.62 13.25
N THR A 170 6.67 -2.07 14.34
CA THR A 170 5.20 -2.10 14.50
C THR A 170 4.58 -0.70 14.40
N SER A 171 5.30 0.33 14.83
CA SER A 171 4.94 1.75 14.77
C SER A 171 5.19 2.40 13.39
N SER A 172 6.03 1.78 12.55
CA SER A 172 6.47 2.39 11.29
C SER A 172 5.41 2.30 10.20
N PRO A 173 5.13 3.38 9.45
CA PRO A 173 4.12 3.34 8.39
C PRO A 173 4.62 2.69 7.09
N VAL A 174 5.93 2.48 6.93
CA VAL A 174 6.57 2.00 5.70
C VAL A 174 7.46 0.78 5.97
N TRP A 175 7.79 0.03 4.92
CA TRP A 175 8.79 -1.02 5.01
C TRP A 175 10.19 -0.42 5.13
N GLU A 176 11.01 -0.95 6.03
CA GLU A 176 12.30 -0.35 6.41
C GLU A 176 13.48 -1.21 5.97
N ARG A 177 13.27 -2.53 5.86
CA ARG A 177 14.29 -3.48 5.41
C ARG A 177 13.72 -4.45 4.40
N LYS A 178 14.57 -4.88 3.48
CA LYS A 178 14.31 -5.96 2.51
C LYS A 178 15.43 -6.99 2.56
N PHE A 179 15.07 -8.27 2.56
CA PHE A 179 16.00 -9.39 2.50
C PHE A 179 15.66 -10.23 1.26
N PHE A 180 16.59 -10.32 0.32
CA PHE A 180 16.41 -11.13 -0.88
C PHE A 180 16.66 -12.61 -0.58
N VAL A 181 15.79 -13.48 -1.05
CA VAL A 181 15.90 -14.94 -0.94
C VAL A 181 15.35 -15.61 -2.20
N THR A 182 15.88 -16.78 -2.55
CA THR A 182 15.42 -17.56 -3.71
C THR A 182 14.53 -18.73 -3.31
N ASP A 183 14.66 -19.22 -2.07
CA ASP A 183 13.85 -20.29 -1.52
C ASP A 183 12.49 -19.77 -1.05
N THR A 184 11.52 -20.68 -0.92
CA THR A 184 10.18 -20.36 -0.38
C THR A 184 10.10 -20.42 1.14
N THR A 185 11.27 -20.37 1.80
CA THR A 185 11.42 -20.31 3.25
C THR A 185 12.53 -19.34 3.60
N ALA A 186 12.36 -18.57 4.67
CA ALA A 186 13.37 -17.68 5.19
C ALA A 186 13.44 -17.75 6.70
N SER A 187 14.66 -17.74 7.25
CA SER A 187 14.92 -17.68 8.69
C SER A 187 15.72 -16.42 9.01
N LEU A 188 15.15 -15.54 9.82
CA LEU A 188 15.71 -14.24 10.19
C LEU A 188 16.00 -14.18 11.68
N ASN A 189 17.11 -13.55 12.06
CA ASN A 189 17.49 -13.31 13.46
C ASN A 189 16.79 -12.05 14.03
N TYR A 190 15.49 -11.91 13.75
CA TYR A 190 14.64 -10.84 14.24
C TYR A 190 13.38 -11.46 14.87
N SER A 191 12.94 -10.91 16.00
CA SER A 191 11.76 -11.44 16.68
C SER A 191 10.47 -10.98 15.99
N LYS A 192 9.58 -11.95 15.72
CA LYS A 192 8.22 -11.73 15.21
C LYS A 192 7.33 -10.92 16.16
N ASP A 193 7.72 -10.79 17.41
CA ASP A 193 6.99 -10.02 18.42
C ASP A 193 7.33 -8.52 18.35
N ASN A 194 8.48 -8.16 17.75
CA ASN A 194 8.98 -6.78 17.71
C ASN A 194 8.77 -6.11 16.34
N TYR A 195 8.54 -6.89 15.29
CA TYR A 195 8.50 -6.41 13.91
C TYR A 195 7.33 -6.99 13.14
N VAL A 196 6.85 -6.23 12.16
CA VAL A 196 5.95 -6.73 11.13
C VAL A 196 6.78 -7.24 9.96
N PHE A 197 6.40 -8.39 9.43
CA PHE A 197 7.01 -9.00 8.26
C PHE A 197 6.02 -9.09 7.10
N GLY A 198 6.55 -9.15 5.89
CA GLY A 198 5.79 -9.44 4.69
C GLY A 198 6.66 -10.13 3.65
N VAL A 199 6.05 -10.71 2.63
CA VAL A 199 6.76 -11.32 1.50
C VAL A 199 6.17 -10.82 0.20
N GLN A 200 7.04 -10.50 -0.76
CA GLN A 200 6.67 -10.15 -2.13
C GLN A 200 7.54 -10.93 -3.12
N SER A 201 6.97 -11.27 -4.27
CA SER A 201 7.71 -11.84 -5.41
C SER A 201 8.47 -10.75 -6.15
N VAL A 202 9.55 -11.12 -6.84
CA VAL A 202 10.27 -10.21 -7.75
C VAL A 202 10.78 -10.97 -8.97
N ASP A 203 10.76 -10.32 -10.14
CA ASP A 203 11.35 -10.83 -11.39
C ASP A 203 12.86 -10.52 -11.48
N ALA A 204 13.47 -10.77 -12.65
CA ALA A 204 14.90 -10.53 -12.85
C ALA A 204 15.23 -9.05 -12.98
N GLU A 205 14.26 -8.25 -13.43
CA GLU A 205 14.34 -6.82 -13.68
C GLU A 205 14.09 -5.98 -12.42
N GLY A 206 13.58 -6.60 -11.35
CA GLY A 206 13.35 -5.94 -10.06
C GLY A 206 11.92 -5.45 -9.84
N HIS A 207 10.95 -5.85 -10.67
CA HIS A 207 9.54 -5.51 -10.49
C HIS A 207 8.92 -6.37 -9.40
N GLU A 208 8.53 -5.73 -8.30
CA GLU A 208 8.00 -6.41 -7.14
C GLU A 208 6.47 -6.47 -7.14
N SER A 209 5.93 -7.61 -6.69
CA SER A 209 4.50 -7.79 -6.43
C SER A 209 4.03 -6.96 -5.24
N LEU A 210 2.72 -6.96 -4.95
CA LEU A 210 2.25 -6.48 -3.66
C LEU A 210 2.79 -7.36 -2.52
N VAL A 211 3.02 -6.73 -1.36
CA VAL A 211 3.42 -7.43 -0.14
C VAL A 211 2.24 -8.19 0.45
N ILE A 212 2.47 -9.47 0.73
CA ILE A 212 1.56 -10.31 1.49
C ILE A 212 2.01 -10.38 2.94
N ILE A 213 1.09 -10.06 3.84
CA ILE A 213 1.27 -10.18 5.28
C ILE A 213 1.04 -11.65 5.67
N PRO A 214 1.98 -12.27 6.39
CA PRO A 214 1.89 -13.68 6.75
C PRO A 214 0.74 -13.93 7.72
N LYS A 215 0.12 -15.10 7.61
CA LYS A 215 -0.76 -15.65 8.65
C LYS A 215 0.04 -16.49 9.63
N SER A 216 -0.41 -16.61 10.86
CA SER A 216 0.19 -17.55 11.82
C SER A 216 0.01 -18.99 11.35
N VAL A 217 1.09 -19.75 11.27
CA VAL A 217 1.10 -21.18 10.94
C VAL A 217 1.89 -21.97 11.97
N ARG A 218 1.52 -23.22 12.19
CA ARG A 218 2.22 -24.14 13.11
C ARG A 218 3.27 -24.96 12.37
#